data_AF-A0A1M7P6X8-F1
#
_entry.id   AF-A0A1M7P6X8-F1
#
_cell.length_a   1.000
_cell.length_b   1.000
_cell.length_c   1.000
_cell.angle_alpha   90.00
_cell.angle_beta   90.00
_cell.angle_gamma   90.00
#
_symmetry.space_group_name_H-M   'P 1'
#
loop_
_entity.id
_entity.type
_entity.pdbx_description
1 polymer ?
#
loop_
_entity_poly.entity_id
_entity_poly.type
_entity_poly.pdbx_seq_one_letter_code
_entity_poly.pdbx_strand_id
1 'polypeptide(L)'
;MIIKTYTDNPEQLNNRINKKINDGDLKTWDILKNNNGEILYNHTPDQWNEKAMPKPYIESDHIAFKIRWWDKNEPDEATKGYITGRFIEILMVHFRDHFTYLEIK
;
A
#
# COMPACT_ATOMS: atom_id res chain seq x y z
N MET A 1 -4.18 -9.65 -5.47
CA MET A 1 -4.58 -8.32 -5.92
C MET A 1 -3.37 -7.41 -6.03
N ILE A 2 -3.32 -6.61 -7.10
CA ILE A 2 -2.26 -5.65 -7.39
C ILE A 2 -2.91 -4.32 -7.74
N ILE A 3 -2.49 -3.25 -7.08
CA ILE A 3 -2.86 -1.87 -7.44
C ILE A 3 -1.69 -1.27 -8.18
N LYS A 4 -1.89 -0.77 -9.39
CA LYS A 4 -0.88 0.00 -10.12
C LYS A 4 -1.27 1.47 -10.14
N THR A 5 -0.33 2.32 -9.77
CA THR A 5 -0.52 3.77 -9.73
C THR A 5 0.51 4.41 -10.67
N TYR A 6 0.06 4.82 -11.85
CA TYR A 6 0.88 5.35 -12.94
C TYR A 6 1.20 6.81 -12.71
N THR A 7 2.49 7.16 -12.82
CA THR A 7 2.99 8.51 -12.54
C THR A 7 4.33 8.71 -13.23
N ASP A 8 4.63 9.95 -13.58
CA ASP A 8 5.92 10.31 -14.19
C ASP A 8 7.07 10.27 -13.17
N ASN A 9 6.76 10.26 -11.86
CA ASN A 9 7.77 10.21 -10.80
C ASN A 9 7.44 9.17 -9.71
N PRO A 10 7.59 7.86 -9.99
CA PRO A 10 7.24 6.77 -9.07
C PRO A 10 7.99 6.85 -7.73
N GLU A 11 9.29 7.18 -7.74
CA GLU A 11 10.06 7.34 -6.51
C GLU A 11 9.53 8.47 -5.62
N GLN A 12 9.17 9.60 -6.23
CA GLN A 12 8.66 10.75 -5.49
C GLN A 12 7.30 10.43 -4.87
N LEU A 13 6.42 9.74 -5.59
CA LEU A 13 5.13 9.29 -5.06
C LEU A 13 5.34 8.32 -3.87
N ASN A 14 6.24 7.34 -4.01
CA ASN A 14 6.56 6.40 -2.93
C ASN A 14 7.09 7.14 -1.67
N ASN A 15 7.99 8.11 -1.87
CA ASN A 15 8.52 8.93 -0.78
C ASN A 15 7.44 9.76 -0.08
N ARG A 16 6.50 10.33 -0.84
CA ARG A 16 5.34 11.06 -0.29
C ARG A 16 4.43 10.14 0.54
N ILE A 17 4.15 8.94 0.04
CA ILE A 17 3.36 7.93 0.76
C ILE A 17 4.04 7.57 2.08
N ASN A 18 5.32 7.18 2.01
CA ASN A 18 6.09 6.82 3.21
C ASN A 18 6.13 7.95 4.23
N LYS A 19 6.34 9.19 3.77
CA LYS A 19 6.36 10.37 4.63
C LYS A 19 5.03 10.57 5.35
N LYS A 20 3.90 10.52 4.63
CA LYS A 20 2.58 10.68 5.26
C LYS A 20 2.22 9.58 6.26
N ILE A 21 2.67 8.34 6.01
CA ILE A 21 2.52 7.26 7.00
C ILE A 21 3.37 7.57 8.24
N ASN A 22 4.67 7.84 8.06
CA ASN A 22 5.60 8.07 9.17
C ASN A 22 5.30 9.34 9.98
N ASP A 23 4.77 10.39 9.35
CA ASP A 23 4.37 11.63 10.01
C ASP A 23 3.04 11.47 10.80
N GLY A 24 2.35 10.33 10.66
CA GLY A 24 1.07 10.06 11.32
C GLY A 24 -0.15 10.72 10.67
N ASP A 25 0.01 11.31 9.48
CA ASP A 25 -1.09 11.90 8.70
C ASP A 25 -2.12 10.83 8.30
N LEU A 26 -1.66 9.60 8.08
CA LEU A 26 -2.50 8.44 7.76
C LEU A 26 -2.71 7.59 9.01
N LYS A 27 -3.50 8.11 9.97
CA LYS A 27 -3.67 7.56 11.34
C LYS A 27 -3.91 6.04 11.47
N THR A 28 -4.47 5.41 10.45
CA THR A 28 -4.79 3.97 10.45
C THR A 28 -3.81 3.15 9.63
N TRP A 29 -2.65 3.70 9.28
CA TRP A 29 -1.65 3.07 8.43
C TRP A 29 -0.27 3.21 9.06
N ASP A 30 0.50 2.13 9.00
CA ASP A 30 1.88 2.08 9.48
C ASP A 30 2.79 1.37 8.46
N ILE A 31 4.10 1.58 8.57
CA ILE A 31 5.11 0.84 7.81
C ILE A 31 5.72 -0.22 8.72
N LEU A 32 5.54 -1.49 8.36
CA LEU A 32 6.18 -2.61 9.04
C LEU A 32 7.38 -3.09 8.24
N LYS A 33 8.43 -3.49 8.96
CA LYS A 33 9.65 -4.05 8.39
C LYS A 33 9.99 -5.36 9.10
N ASN A 34 10.12 -6.44 8.35
CA ASN A 34 10.54 -7.72 8.91
C ASN A 34 12.08 -7.84 8.98
N ASN A 35 12.57 -8.94 9.57
CA ASN A 35 14.00 -9.21 9.75
C ASN A 35 14.78 -9.32 8.42
N ASN A 36 14.10 -9.61 7.31
CA ASN A 36 14.71 -9.67 5.97
C ASN A 36 14.74 -8.30 5.28
N GLY A 37 14.27 -7.25 5.95
CA GLY A 37 14.18 -5.91 5.40
C GLY A 37 13.01 -5.69 4.44
N GLU A 38 12.07 -6.64 4.34
CA GLU A 38 10.85 -6.45 3.56
C GLU A 38 9.96 -5.43 4.25
N ILE A 39 9.53 -4.43 3.47
CA ILE A 39 8.66 -3.34 3.92
C ILE A 39 7.24 -3.58 3.41
N LEU A 40 6.27 -3.54 4.32
CA LEU A 40 4.84 -3.67 4.04
C LEU A 40 4.05 -2.53 4.68
N TYR A 41 2.99 -2.07 4.01
CA TYR A 41 2.07 -1.07 4.56
C TYR A 41 0.93 -1.76 5.30
N ASN A 42 0.83 -1.49 6.59
CA ASN A 42 -0.11 -2.15 7.46
C ASN A 42 -1.32 -1.27 7.75
N HIS A 43 -2.51 -1.85 7.74
CA HIS A 43 -3.73 -1.18 8.20
C HIS A 43 -3.98 -1.55 9.65
N THR A 44 -3.84 -0.58 10.56
CA THR A 44 -3.72 -0.81 12.00
C THR A 44 -4.97 -1.31 12.75
N PRO A 45 -6.23 -1.17 12.28
CA PRO A 45 -7.37 -1.73 12.99
C PRO A 45 -7.26 -3.24 13.20
N ASP A 46 -7.57 -3.71 14.42
CA ASP A 46 -7.39 -5.11 14.87
C ASP A 46 -7.95 -6.17 13.90
N GLN A 47 -9.03 -5.85 13.19
CA GLN A 47 -9.64 -6.76 12.23
C GLN A 47 -8.71 -7.11 11.06
N TRP A 48 -7.80 -6.21 10.68
CA TRP A 48 -6.96 -6.33 9.48
C TRP A 48 -5.45 -6.21 9.75
N ASN A 49 -5.07 -5.80 10.96
CA ASN A 49 -3.69 -5.64 11.38
C ASN A 49 -2.83 -6.88 11.05
N GLU A 50 -1.77 -6.67 10.28
CA GLU A 50 -0.80 -7.68 9.80
C GLU A 50 -1.37 -8.86 9.02
N LYS A 51 -2.65 -8.81 8.59
CA LYS A 51 -3.27 -9.89 7.82
C LYS A 51 -2.94 -9.80 6.35
N ALA A 52 -3.20 -8.64 5.74
CA ALA A 52 -2.94 -8.38 4.33
C ALA A 52 -2.42 -6.96 4.20
N MET A 53 -1.32 -6.79 3.48
CA MET A 53 -0.57 -5.54 3.48
C MET A 53 -0.05 -5.21 2.07
N PRO A 54 -0.27 -3.99 1.54
CA PRO A 54 0.34 -3.58 0.30
C PRO A 54 1.87 -3.50 0.41
N LYS A 55 2.57 -4.10 -0.55
CA LYS A 55 4.00 -3.94 -0.75
C LYS A 55 4.28 -3.07 -1.97
N PRO A 56 4.99 -1.94 -1.83
CA PRO A 56 5.37 -1.12 -2.98
C PRO A 56 6.48 -1.81 -3.79
N TYR A 57 6.31 -1.82 -5.11
CA TYR A 57 7.33 -2.14 -6.11
C TYR A 57 7.41 -0.95 -7.07
N ILE A 58 8.55 -0.27 -7.09
CA ILE A 58 8.76 0.91 -7.93
C ILE A 58 9.20 0.40 -9.31
N GLU A 59 8.43 0.75 -10.33
CA GLU A 59 8.73 0.50 -11.73
C GLU A 59 9.01 1.85 -12.42
N SER A 60 9.38 1.83 -13.71
CA SER A 60 9.75 3.05 -14.45
C SER A 60 8.62 4.06 -14.62
N ASP A 61 7.37 3.60 -14.73
CA ASP A 61 6.18 4.40 -15.09
C ASP A 61 5.05 4.29 -14.05
N HIS A 62 5.21 3.46 -13.02
CA HIS A 62 4.21 3.26 -11.98
C HIS A 62 4.82 2.72 -10.69
N ILE A 63 4.03 2.76 -9.62
CA ILE A 63 4.24 1.90 -8.45
C ILE A 63 3.21 0.77 -8.50
N ALA A 64 3.68 -0.47 -8.39
CA ALA A 64 2.83 -1.64 -8.20
C ALA A 64 2.76 -2.00 -6.71
N PHE A 65 1.59 -1.89 -6.11
CA PHE A 65 1.33 -2.32 -4.75
C PHE A 65 0.71 -3.72 -4.75
N LYS A 66 1.50 -4.73 -4.40
CA LYS A 66 1.02 -6.12 -4.34
C LYS A 66 0.62 -6.46 -2.92
N ILE A 67 -0.56 -7.06 -2.73
CA ILE A 67 -0.96 -7.54 -1.40
C ILE A 67 -0.06 -8.72 -0.99
N ARG A 68 0.52 -8.61 0.20
CA ARG A 68 1.45 -9.56 0.82
C ARG A 68 1.06 -9.78 2.28
N TRP A 69 1.62 -10.80 2.89
CA TRP A 69 1.41 -11.17 4.29
C TRP A 69 2.66 -11.89 4.79
N TRP A 70 2.88 -11.88 6.11
CA TRP A 70 4.09 -12.48 6.71
C TRP A 70 4.03 -14.00 6.78
N ASP A 71 2.87 -14.51 7.18
CA ASP A 71 2.70 -15.92 7.52
C ASP A 71 2.50 -16.80 6.29
N LYS A 72 2.52 -18.12 6.49
CA LYS A 72 2.15 -19.06 5.43
C LYS A 72 0.64 -19.13 5.17
N ASN A 73 -0.17 -18.59 6.09
CA ASN A 73 -1.61 -18.57 5.95
C ASN A 73 -2.03 -17.40 5.07
N GLU A 74 -2.38 -17.73 3.83
CA GLU A 74 -2.92 -16.77 2.89
C GLU A 74 -4.25 -16.19 3.39
N PRO A 75 -4.41 -14.86 3.41
CA PRO A 75 -5.68 -14.23 3.75
C PRO A 75 -6.77 -14.59 2.73
N ASP A 76 -8.02 -14.64 3.19
CA ASP A 76 -9.16 -14.80 2.29
C ASP A 76 -9.30 -13.62 1.31
N GLU A 77 -10.02 -13.86 0.21
CA GLU A 77 -10.21 -12.86 -0.86
C GLU A 77 -10.95 -11.61 -0.37
N ALA A 78 -11.85 -11.76 0.61
CA ALA A 78 -12.56 -10.62 1.18
C ALA A 78 -11.60 -9.67 1.91
N THR A 79 -10.69 -10.21 2.72
CA THR A 79 -9.66 -9.47 3.46
C THR A 79 -8.73 -8.74 2.49
N LYS A 80 -8.25 -9.42 1.45
CA LYS A 80 -7.44 -8.80 0.39
C LYS A 80 -8.20 -7.66 -0.30
N GLY A 81 -9.49 -7.86 -0.58
CA GLY A 81 -10.37 -6.85 -1.18
C GLY A 81 -10.58 -5.63 -0.30
N TYR A 82 -10.85 -5.82 0.99
CA TYR A 82 -11.02 -4.72 1.95
C TYR A 82 -9.76 -3.86 2.05
N ILE A 83 -8.59 -4.49 2.23
CA ILE A 83 -7.32 -3.77 2.31
C ILE A 83 -7.02 -3.02 1.00
N THR A 84 -7.30 -3.66 -0.14
CA THR A 84 -7.14 -3.04 -1.46
C THR A 84 -8.01 -1.79 -1.58
N GLY A 85 -9.29 -1.87 -1.22
CA GLY A 85 -10.22 -0.74 -1.23
C GLY A 85 -9.78 0.40 -0.30
N ARG A 86 -9.35 0.07 0.93
CA ARG A 86 -8.83 1.06 1.89
C ARG A 86 -7.57 1.74 1.41
N PHE A 87 -6.66 1.00 0.76
CA PHE A 87 -5.45 1.61 0.23
C PHE A 87 -5.74 2.50 -0.98
N ILE A 88 -6.68 2.12 -1.85
CA ILE A 88 -7.14 2.98 -2.95
C ILE A 88 -7.78 4.25 -2.43
N GLU A 89 -8.57 4.19 -1.37
CA GLU A 89 -9.11 5.37 -0.68
C GLU A 89 -7.98 6.33 -0.28
N ILE A 90 -6.91 5.82 0.33
CA ILE A 90 -5.73 6.63 0.66
C ILE A 90 -5.09 7.26 -0.58
N LEU A 91 -4.86 6.48 -1.64
CA LEU A 91 -4.29 6.97 -2.90
C LEU A 91 -5.15 8.11 -3.47
N MET A 92 -6.46 7.92 -3.55
CA MET A 92 -7.40 8.87 -4.12
C MET A 92 -7.58 10.12 -3.27
N VAL A 93 -7.57 10.02 -1.94
CA VAL A 93 -7.82 11.18 -1.06
C VAL A 93 -6.56 12.02 -0.86
N HIS A 94 -5.39 11.39 -0.73
CA HIS A 94 -4.16 12.08 -0.33
C HIS A 94 -3.15 12.28 -1.46
N PHE A 95 -3.26 11.53 -2.56
CA PHE A 95 -2.25 11.49 -3.60
C PHE A 95 -2.80 11.66 -5.02
N ARG A 96 -4.07 12.06 -5.18
CA ARG A 96 -4.73 12.18 -6.49
C ARG A 96 -3.92 12.98 -7.50
N ASP A 97 -3.34 14.10 -7.08
CA ASP A 97 -2.57 15.01 -7.95
C ASP A 97 -1.14 14.51 -8.22
N HIS A 98 -0.76 13.35 -7.69
CA HIS A 98 0.58 12.76 -7.84
C HIS A 98 0.60 11.54 -8.75
N PHE A 99 -0.53 11.19 -9.36
CA PHE A 99 -0.62 10.13 -10.36
C PHE A 99 -1.68 10.44 -11.42
N THR A 100 -1.55 9.81 -12.58
CA THR A 100 -2.43 10.03 -13.73
C THR A 100 -3.52 8.98 -13.83
N TYR A 101 -3.18 7.73 -13.56
CA TYR A 101 -4.05 6.57 -13.77
C TYR A 101 -3.84 5.52 -12.67
N LEU A 102 -4.93 4.85 -12.29
CA LEU A 102 -4.93 3.75 -11.32
C LEU A 102 -5.59 2.52 -11.96
N GLU A 103 -4.93 1.37 -11.85
CA GLU A 103 -5.39 0.08 -12.37
C GLU A 103 -5.39 -0.96 -11.23
N ILE A 104 -6.38 -1.86 -11.22
CA ILE A 104 -6.47 -2.96 -10.26
C ILE A 104 -6.44 -4.27 -11.03
N LYS A 105 -5.63 -5.24 -10.58
CA LYS A 105 -5.52 -6.61 -11.13
C LYS A 105 -5.66 -7.68 -10.06
#